data_AF-A0A7S0AI60-F1
#
_entry.id   AF-A0A7S0AI60-F1
#
_cell.length_a   1.000
_cell.length_b   1.000
_cell.length_c   1.000
_cell.angle_alpha   90.00
_cell.angle_beta   90.00
_cell.angle_gamma   90.00
#
_symmetry.space_group_name_H-M   'P 1'
#
loop_
_entity.id
_entity.type
_entity.pdbx_description
1 polymer ?
#
loop_
_entity_poly.entity_id
_entity_poly.type
_entity_poly.pdbx_seq_one_letter_code
_entity_poly.pdbx_strand_id
1 'polypeptide(L)'
;GNGGIPPPGFKAGFDGRELPMLPGQHVEWAVGSVQEVSWMIAANHGGGYAYRLCPRSGNLTEECFQGHHLRFSGGLSWIQFGSDRRSRREIGANRTSEGTWPRGSQWSKVPIPACSGMGGGYDCRGCEAPQFESPIPGLWGNGPTNGCAGCDPGNKTRTEEVCGRAMDFQIVDLVEVPELPAGDYVLSFRWDCEQTPQIWTQCADVRVTSRAALAVSLV
;
A
#
# COMPACT_ATOMS: atom_id res chain seq x y z
N GLY A 1 10.73 -0.71 1.70
CA GLY A 1 11.65 -1.02 0.58
C GLY A 1 10.94 -1.93 -0.40
N ASN A 2 11.23 -1.80 -1.69
CA ASN A 2 10.64 -2.56 -2.80
C ASN A 2 11.34 -3.91 -3.05
N GLY A 3 12.08 -4.44 -2.07
CA GLY A 3 12.91 -5.64 -2.27
C GLY A 3 14.12 -5.45 -3.19
N GLY A 4 14.40 -4.21 -3.62
CA GLY A 4 15.52 -3.87 -4.50
C GLY A 4 16.81 -3.52 -3.75
N ILE A 5 17.54 -2.54 -4.29
CA ILE A 5 18.83 -2.08 -3.75
C ILE A 5 18.59 -1.38 -2.39
N PRO A 6 19.22 -1.82 -1.29
CA PRO A 6 19.07 -1.18 0.01
C PRO A 6 19.63 0.25 0.00
N PRO A 7 19.17 1.14 0.91
CA PRO A 7 19.76 2.47 1.04
C PRO A 7 21.27 2.41 1.30
N PRO A 8 22.05 3.40 0.85
CA PRO A 8 23.48 3.47 1.12
C PRO A 8 23.77 3.27 2.61
N GLY A 9 24.73 2.39 2.92
CA GLY A 9 25.09 2.04 4.30
C GLY A 9 24.35 0.86 4.91
N PHE A 10 23.32 0.32 4.23
CA PHE A 10 22.58 -0.86 4.70
C PHE A 10 22.70 -2.02 3.71
N LYS A 11 22.57 -3.25 4.22
CA LYS A 11 22.59 -4.48 3.42
C LYS A 11 21.17 -4.98 3.17
N ALA A 12 21.00 -5.77 2.12
CA ALA A 12 19.76 -6.54 1.93
C ALA A 12 19.54 -7.43 3.16
N GLY A 13 18.29 -7.46 3.66
CA GLY A 13 17.93 -8.18 4.88
C GLY A 13 18.20 -7.44 6.19
N PHE A 14 18.69 -6.19 6.16
CA PHE A 14 18.76 -5.36 7.37
C PHE A 14 17.35 -5.12 7.93
N ASP A 15 17.21 -5.17 9.25
CA ASP A 15 15.91 -4.97 9.89
C ASP A 15 15.48 -3.50 9.74
N GLY A 16 14.43 -3.27 8.95
CA GLY A 16 13.91 -1.93 8.68
C GLY A 16 13.48 -1.19 9.95
N ARG A 17 13.16 -1.90 11.03
CA ARG A 17 12.78 -1.32 12.33
C ARG A 17 13.95 -0.62 13.03
N GLU A 18 15.18 -1.00 12.68
CA GLU A 18 16.41 -0.44 13.22
C GLU A 18 16.93 0.75 12.38
N LEU A 19 16.26 1.08 11.26
CA LEU A 19 16.63 2.26 10.48
C LEU A 19 16.39 3.53 11.29
N PRO A 20 17.34 4.49 11.26
CA PRO A 20 17.13 5.78 11.90
C PRO A 20 16.04 6.56 11.16
N MET A 21 15.29 7.36 11.91
CA MET A 21 14.39 8.33 11.29
C MET A 21 15.18 9.26 10.38
N LEU A 22 14.66 9.52 9.18
CA LEU A 22 15.29 10.43 8.24
C LEU A 22 15.29 11.86 8.81
N PRO A 23 16.45 12.52 8.93
CA PRO A 23 16.51 13.90 9.42
C PRO A 23 15.66 14.84 8.56
N GLY A 24 14.81 15.64 9.20
CA GLY A 24 14.00 16.65 8.52
C GLY A 24 12.76 16.13 7.78
N GLN A 25 12.52 14.81 7.74
CA GLN A 25 11.23 14.25 7.30
C GLN A 25 10.40 13.86 8.52
N HIS A 26 9.54 14.78 8.95
CA HIS A 26 8.53 14.51 9.97
C HIS A 26 7.16 14.72 9.36
N VAL A 27 6.48 13.62 9.06
CA VAL A 27 5.06 13.66 8.68
C VAL A 27 4.26 13.65 9.97
N GLU A 28 3.54 14.74 10.23
CA GLU A 28 2.72 14.90 11.43
C GLU A 28 1.27 14.54 11.15
N TRP A 29 0.72 13.64 11.98
CA TRP A 29 -0.64 13.13 11.89
C TRP A 29 -1.39 13.52 13.16
N ALA A 30 -2.32 14.46 13.07
CA ALA A 30 -3.14 14.84 14.22
C ALA A 30 -4.12 13.72 14.59
N VAL A 31 -4.28 13.44 15.87
CA VAL A 31 -5.32 12.49 16.33
C VAL A 31 -6.70 12.88 15.78
N GLY A 32 -7.45 11.91 15.29
CA GLY A 32 -8.79 12.10 14.72
C GLY A 32 -8.80 12.72 13.32
N SER A 33 -7.63 13.02 12.72
CA SER A 33 -7.57 13.51 11.35
C SER A 33 -7.72 12.38 10.33
N VAL A 34 -8.00 12.77 9.09
CA VAL A 34 -7.90 11.89 7.93
C VAL A 34 -6.58 12.16 7.23
N GLN A 35 -5.81 11.11 6.99
CA GLN A 35 -4.48 11.17 6.41
C GLN A 35 -4.43 10.42 5.08
N GLU A 36 -3.69 10.98 4.13
CA GLU A 36 -3.43 10.34 2.85
C GLU A 36 -2.29 9.33 2.99
N VAL A 37 -2.49 8.14 2.44
CA VAL A 37 -1.49 7.09 2.32
C VAL A 37 -1.44 6.61 0.88
N SER A 38 -0.27 6.19 0.44
CA SER A 38 -0.07 5.68 -0.91
C SER A 38 0.91 4.53 -0.91
N TRP A 39 0.71 3.60 -1.83
CA TRP A 39 1.64 2.51 -2.10
C TRP A 39 1.67 2.20 -3.59
N MET A 40 2.69 1.48 -4.03
CA MET A 40 2.89 1.11 -5.43
C MET A 40 3.00 -0.41 -5.54
N ILE A 41 2.49 -0.96 -6.63
CA ILE A 41 2.57 -2.39 -6.92
C ILE A 41 3.56 -2.57 -8.06
N ALA A 42 4.62 -3.37 -7.87
CA ALA A 42 5.49 -3.77 -8.98
C ALA A 42 5.13 -5.16 -9.53
N ALA A 43 4.67 -6.06 -8.65
CA ALA A 43 4.20 -7.39 -9.00
C ALA A 43 2.77 -7.52 -8.50
N ASN A 44 1.79 -7.70 -9.38
CA ASN A 44 0.38 -7.73 -8.96
C ASN A 44 -0.06 -9.16 -8.63
N HIS A 45 -0.27 -9.42 -7.35
CA HIS A 45 -0.74 -10.73 -6.85
C HIS A 45 -2.17 -10.70 -6.28
N GLY A 46 -2.92 -9.63 -6.55
CA GLY A 46 -4.28 -9.45 -6.03
C GLY A 46 -4.33 -9.38 -4.50
N GLY A 47 -5.45 -9.78 -3.89
CA GLY A 47 -5.57 -9.82 -2.43
C GLY A 47 -5.93 -8.49 -1.77
N GLY A 48 -5.50 -8.31 -0.53
CA GLY A 48 -5.95 -7.19 0.30
C GLY A 48 -4.86 -6.61 1.18
N TYR A 49 -4.97 -5.32 1.48
CA TYR A 49 -3.97 -4.55 2.21
C TYR A 49 -4.58 -3.73 3.36
N ALA A 50 -3.70 -3.38 4.29
CA ALA A 50 -4.01 -2.73 5.56
C ALA A 50 -2.90 -1.75 5.98
N TYR A 51 -3.29 -0.75 6.75
CA TYR A 51 -2.39 0.21 7.41
C TYR A 51 -2.56 0.15 8.91
N ARG A 52 -1.44 0.21 9.66
CA ARG A 52 -1.40 -0.07 11.09
C ARG A 52 -0.34 0.79 11.77
N LEU A 53 -0.55 1.19 13.03
CA LEU A 53 0.44 1.96 13.79
C LEU A 53 1.04 1.11 14.93
N CYS A 54 2.26 1.40 15.33
CA CYS A 54 2.84 0.92 16.58
C CYS A 54 3.73 2.01 17.18
N PRO A 55 3.61 2.33 18.50
CA PRO A 55 4.48 3.30 19.14
C PRO A 55 5.96 2.93 18.97
N ARG A 56 6.79 3.88 18.54
CA ARG A 56 8.23 3.66 18.34
C ARG A 56 8.97 3.38 19.66
N SER A 57 8.45 3.91 20.77
CA SER A 57 9.02 3.68 22.11
C SER A 57 8.80 2.26 22.63
N GLY A 58 7.94 1.47 21.99
CA GLY A 58 7.61 0.09 22.38
C GLY A 58 8.34 -0.97 21.56
N ASN A 59 8.00 -2.23 21.81
CA ASN A 59 8.44 -3.35 20.99
C ASN A 59 7.62 -3.38 19.69
N LEU A 60 8.29 -3.18 18.56
CA LEU A 60 7.69 -3.19 17.22
C LEU A 60 7.37 -4.62 16.76
N THR A 61 6.37 -5.24 17.39
CA THR A 61 5.88 -6.59 17.06
C THR A 61 4.63 -6.54 16.19
N GLU A 62 4.32 -7.64 15.52
CA GLU A 62 3.10 -7.76 14.72
C GLU A 62 1.84 -7.63 15.59
N GLU A 63 1.88 -8.09 16.84
CA GLU A 63 0.79 -7.91 17.82
C GLU A 63 0.55 -6.42 18.13
N CYS A 64 1.61 -5.62 18.24
CA CYS A 64 1.50 -4.17 18.44
C CYS A 64 0.81 -3.49 17.25
N PHE A 65 1.20 -3.85 16.01
CA PHE A 65 0.57 -3.33 14.80
C PHE A 65 -0.89 -3.78 14.68
N GLN A 66 -1.18 -5.04 15.00
CA GLN A 66 -2.54 -5.58 15.03
C GLN A 66 -3.45 -4.83 16.02
N GLY A 67 -2.89 -4.35 17.14
CA GLY A 67 -3.60 -3.55 18.14
C GLY A 67 -4.02 -2.15 17.68
N HIS A 68 -3.38 -1.58 16.65
CA HIS A 68 -3.69 -0.23 16.16
C HIS A 68 -3.92 -0.22 14.65
N HIS A 69 -4.86 -1.05 14.20
CA HIS A 69 -5.30 -1.09 12.82
C HIS A 69 -6.02 0.21 12.44
N LEU A 70 -5.63 0.81 11.32
CA LEU A 70 -6.26 2.01 10.82
C LEU A 70 -7.53 1.66 10.04
N ARG A 71 -8.56 2.49 10.21
CA ARG A 71 -9.75 2.46 9.37
C ARG A 71 -9.48 3.31 8.14
N PHE A 72 -9.96 2.84 6.99
CA PHE A 72 -9.99 3.66 5.80
C PHE A 72 -11.14 4.67 5.89
N SER A 73 -10.89 5.89 5.45
CA SER A 73 -11.91 6.94 5.36
C SER A 73 -12.56 6.92 3.98
N GLY A 74 -13.88 7.07 3.93
CA GLY A 74 -14.67 7.09 2.69
C GLY A 74 -14.85 5.71 2.02
N GLY A 75 -15.28 5.74 0.76
CA GLY A 75 -15.51 4.55 -0.08
C GLY A 75 -14.72 4.57 -1.40
N LEU A 76 -13.71 5.43 -1.50
CA LEU A 76 -12.92 5.64 -2.72
C LEU A 76 -11.44 5.37 -2.46
N SER A 77 -10.78 4.91 -3.51
CA SER A 77 -9.32 4.91 -3.68
C SER A 77 -9.01 5.67 -4.97
N TRP A 78 -7.75 6.05 -5.17
CA TRP A 78 -7.31 6.72 -6.40
C TRP A 78 -6.10 6.02 -7.01
N ILE A 79 -6.07 5.97 -8.34
CA ILE A 79 -4.85 5.67 -9.09
C ILE A 79 -4.22 6.98 -9.51
N GLN A 80 -2.97 7.19 -9.12
CA GLN A 80 -2.20 8.38 -9.48
C GLN A 80 -0.98 7.97 -10.30
N PHE A 81 -0.89 8.48 -11.52
CA PHE A 81 0.31 8.35 -12.34
C PHE A 81 1.26 9.50 -12.03
N GLY A 82 2.52 9.19 -11.75
CA GLY A 82 3.53 10.17 -11.35
C GLY A 82 3.15 10.94 -10.08
N SER A 83 3.66 12.17 -9.96
CA SER A 83 3.51 13.01 -8.77
C SER A 83 2.36 14.03 -8.84
N ASP A 84 1.73 14.22 -10.00
CA ASP A 84 0.64 15.21 -10.14
C ASP A 84 -0.67 14.65 -9.61
N ARG A 85 -1.17 15.18 -8.48
CA ARG A 85 -2.45 14.78 -7.88
C ARG A 85 -3.64 15.01 -8.82
N ARG A 86 -3.53 15.90 -9.81
CA ARG A 86 -4.57 16.11 -10.84
C ARG A 86 -4.70 14.93 -11.81
N SER A 87 -3.72 14.03 -11.85
CA SER A 87 -3.77 12.80 -12.65
C SER A 87 -4.67 11.73 -12.05
N ARG A 88 -5.17 11.92 -10.81
CA ARG A 88 -5.94 10.92 -10.09
C ARG A 88 -7.15 10.43 -10.88
N ARG A 89 -7.35 9.13 -10.83
CA ARG A 89 -8.55 8.44 -11.30
C ARG A 89 -9.23 7.79 -10.10
N GLU A 90 -10.47 8.16 -9.86
CA GLU A 90 -11.27 7.62 -8.77
C GLU A 90 -11.68 6.18 -9.04
N ILE A 91 -11.63 5.35 -8.01
CA ILE A 91 -12.07 3.97 -8.03
C ILE A 91 -12.92 3.72 -6.79
N GLY A 92 -14.05 3.03 -6.95
CA GLY A 92 -14.80 2.50 -5.82
C GLY A 92 -13.98 1.47 -5.05
N ALA A 93 -13.67 1.76 -3.78
CA ALA A 93 -12.89 0.88 -2.94
C ALA A 93 -13.74 -0.29 -2.44
N ASN A 94 -13.26 -1.52 -2.61
CA ASN A 94 -13.88 -2.70 -2.01
C ASN A 94 -13.16 -3.02 -0.69
N ARG A 95 -13.84 -2.74 0.42
CA ARG A 95 -13.29 -2.83 1.77
C ARG A 95 -14.14 -3.77 2.61
N THR A 96 -13.52 -4.56 3.48
CA THR A 96 -14.22 -5.48 4.37
C THR A 96 -13.61 -5.49 5.77
N SER A 97 -14.47 -5.73 6.77
CA SER A 97 -14.10 -6.07 8.14
C SER A 97 -14.59 -7.47 8.54
N GLU A 98 -15.20 -8.18 7.60
CA GLU A 98 -15.75 -9.53 7.80
C GLU A 98 -14.68 -10.57 7.47
N GLY A 99 -14.51 -11.56 8.35
CA GLY A 99 -13.49 -12.60 8.16
C GLY A 99 -12.05 -12.13 8.31
N THR A 100 -11.82 -10.92 8.81
CA THR A 100 -10.49 -10.32 8.94
C THR A 100 -9.77 -10.72 10.23
N TRP A 101 -8.44 -10.55 10.23
CA TRP A 101 -7.62 -10.68 11.42
C TRP A 101 -6.83 -9.38 11.68
N PRO A 102 -6.82 -8.85 12.91
CA PRO A 102 -7.71 -9.20 14.02
C PRO A 102 -9.18 -9.05 13.65
N ARG A 103 -10.08 -9.75 14.35
CA ARG A 103 -11.52 -9.71 14.04
C ARG A 103 -12.02 -8.26 14.01
N GLY A 104 -12.64 -7.86 12.89
CA GLY A 104 -13.20 -6.52 12.71
C GLY A 104 -12.19 -5.48 12.20
N SER A 105 -10.91 -5.83 12.04
CA SER A 105 -9.94 -4.98 11.36
C SER A 105 -10.38 -4.76 9.91
N GLN A 106 -10.19 -3.56 9.37
CA GLN A 106 -10.63 -3.24 8.01
C GLN A 106 -9.48 -3.42 7.02
N TRP A 107 -9.77 -4.12 5.92
CA TRP A 107 -8.86 -4.35 4.81
C TRP A 107 -9.45 -3.79 3.52
N SER A 108 -8.59 -3.32 2.62
CA SER A 108 -8.98 -2.88 1.28
C SER A 108 -8.48 -3.90 0.25
N LYS A 109 -9.33 -4.29 -0.69
CA LYS A 109 -8.93 -5.14 -1.83
C LYS A 109 -8.03 -4.34 -2.76
N VAL A 110 -7.00 -4.97 -3.31
CA VAL A 110 -6.21 -4.39 -4.41
C VAL A 110 -7.15 -4.06 -5.58
N PRO A 111 -7.28 -2.78 -5.98
CA PRO A 111 -8.31 -2.37 -6.94
C PRO A 111 -7.98 -2.75 -8.39
N ILE A 112 -6.70 -3.03 -8.68
CA ILE A 112 -6.25 -3.41 -10.03
C ILE A 112 -6.20 -4.93 -10.13
N PRO A 113 -6.98 -5.56 -11.03
CA PRO A 113 -7.00 -7.01 -11.13
C PRO A 113 -5.66 -7.53 -11.59
N ALA A 114 -5.18 -8.62 -10.99
CA ALA A 114 -4.08 -9.38 -11.56
C ALA A 114 -4.56 -10.23 -12.75
N CYS A 115 -3.65 -10.93 -13.42
CA CYS A 115 -4.01 -11.81 -14.54
C CYS A 115 -4.92 -12.97 -14.05
N SER A 116 -5.83 -13.45 -14.91
CA SER A 116 -6.84 -14.49 -14.58
C SER A 116 -6.28 -15.89 -14.28
N GLY A 117 -5.03 -16.18 -14.65
CA GLY A 117 -4.39 -17.46 -14.37
C GLY A 117 -4.09 -17.66 -12.88
N MET A 118 -3.94 -18.92 -12.46
CA MET A 118 -3.62 -19.26 -11.05
C MET A 118 -2.31 -18.63 -10.56
N GLY A 119 -1.32 -18.44 -11.45
CA GLY A 119 -0.07 -17.79 -11.12
C GLY A 119 -0.09 -16.26 -11.14
N GLY A 120 -1.23 -15.61 -11.41
CA GLY A 120 -1.29 -14.14 -11.50
C GLY A 120 -0.44 -13.53 -12.61
N GLY A 121 -0.07 -14.32 -13.61
CA GLY A 121 0.87 -13.93 -14.66
C GLY A 121 2.35 -14.18 -14.31
N TYR A 122 2.66 -14.74 -13.15
CA TYR A 122 4.03 -15.14 -12.78
C TYR A 122 4.45 -16.48 -13.40
N ASP A 123 3.51 -17.39 -13.60
CA ASP A 123 3.74 -18.72 -14.20
C ASP A 123 3.72 -18.70 -15.74
N CYS A 124 3.71 -17.50 -16.34
CA CYS A 124 3.72 -17.29 -17.78
C CYS A 124 2.47 -17.82 -18.49
N ARG A 125 1.44 -18.19 -17.72
CA ARG A 125 0.22 -18.80 -18.22
C ARG A 125 -0.94 -17.91 -17.83
N GLY A 126 -1.63 -17.41 -18.84
CA GLY A 126 -2.79 -16.56 -18.61
C GLY A 126 -2.39 -15.13 -18.27
N CYS A 127 -2.58 -14.27 -19.24
CA CYS A 127 -2.91 -12.86 -19.06
C CYS A 127 -3.72 -12.42 -20.29
N GLU A 128 -4.68 -13.25 -20.70
CA GLU A 128 -5.62 -12.95 -21.78
C GLU A 128 -6.84 -12.16 -21.27
N ALA A 129 -7.16 -12.35 -19.99
CA ALA A 129 -8.22 -11.64 -19.29
C ALA A 129 -7.81 -11.30 -17.84
N PRO A 130 -8.38 -10.25 -17.24
CA PRO A 130 -8.22 -9.97 -15.82
C PRO A 130 -9.08 -10.92 -14.96
N GLN A 131 -8.75 -11.06 -13.66
CA GLN A 131 -9.58 -11.82 -12.72
C GLN A 131 -10.96 -11.20 -12.46
N PHE A 132 -11.05 -9.88 -12.60
CA PHE A 132 -12.30 -9.12 -12.49
C PHE A 132 -12.23 -7.92 -13.42
N GLU A 133 -13.37 -7.28 -13.69
CA GLU A 133 -13.40 -6.08 -14.53
C GLU A 133 -12.51 -4.99 -13.95
N SER A 134 -11.57 -4.47 -14.74
CA SER A 134 -10.69 -3.40 -14.26
C SER A 134 -11.46 -2.08 -14.17
N PRO A 135 -11.38 -1.37 -13.03
CA PRO A 135 -12.02 -0.05 -12.89
C PRO A 135 -11.35 1.03 -13.75
N ILE A 136 -10.14 0.79 -14.28
CA ILE A 136 -9.49 1.66 -15.25
C ILE A 136 -9.27 0.86 -16.53
N PRO A 137 -9.93 1.22 -17.64
CA PRO A 137 -9.80 0.50 -18.90
C PRO A 137 -8.33 0.29 -19.31
N GLY A 138 -7.98 -0.98 -19.55
CA GLY A 138 -6.63 -1.40 -19.93
C GLY A 138 -5.66 -1.62 -18.76
N LEU A 139 -5.95 -1.19 -17.53
CA LEU A 139 -5.03 -1.32 -16.41
C LEU A 139 -5.28 -2.60 -15.61
N TRP A 140 -4.52 -3.68 -15.84
CA TRP A 140 -4.61 -4.93 -15.08
C TRP A 140 -3.37 -5.80 -15.30
N GLY A 141 -3.28 -6.92 -14.59
CA GLY A 141 -2.07 -7.74 -14.58
C GLY A 141 -0.90 -6.89 -14.09
N ASN A 142 0.10 -6.74 -14.95
CA ASN A 142 1.33 -5.99 -14.70
C ASN A 142 1.42 -4.68 -15.51
N GLY A 143 0.28 -4.03 -15.80
CA GLY A 143 0.23 -2.64 -16.29
C GLY A 143 -0.80 -2.39 -17.40
N PRO A 144 -0.85 -1.17 -17.98
CA PRO A 144 -1.76 -0.81 -19.07
C PRO A 144 -1.47 -1.56 -20.39
N THR A 145 -0.30 -2.20 -20.50
CA THR A 145 0.00 -3.16 -21.53
C THR A 145 -0.23 -4.56 -20.95
N ASN A 146 -1.31 -5.23 -21.37
CA ASN A 146 -1.77 -6.57 -20.95
C ASN A 146 -0.72 -7.72 -21.12
N GLY A 147 0.55 -7.42 -21.36
CA GLY A 147 1.61 -8.38 -21.65
C GLY A 147 2.71 -8.47 -20.61
N CYS A 148 2.76 -7.64 -19.57
CA CYS A 148 3.89 -7.66 -18.65
C CYS A 148 3.89 -8.80 -17.61
N ALA A 149 3.12 -9.87 -17.83
CA ALA A 149 3.33 -11.17 -17.18
C ALA A 149 4.79 -11.59 -17.43
N GLY A 150 5.58 -11.76 -16.37
CA GLY A 150 7.04 -11.68 -16.36
C GLY A 150 7.83 -12.73 -17.16
N CYS A 151 7.21 -13.43 -18.12
CA CYS A 151 7.87 -14.53 -18.79
C CYS A 151 7.25 -14.93 -20.13
N ASP A 152 7.38 -14.04 -21.12
CA ASP A 152 7.39 -14.46 -22.52
C ASP A 152 8.84 -14.79 -22.93
N PRO A 153 9.25 -16.07 -23.03
CA PRO A 153 10.60 -16.43 -23.43
C PRO A 153 10.93 -16.06 -24.90
N GLY A 154 9.92 -15.73 -25.71
CA GLY A 154 10.08 -15.36 -27.12
C GLY A 154 10.05 -13.85 -27.39
N ASN A 155 9.55 -13.04 -26.46
CA ASN A 155 9.32 -11.61 -26.69
C ASN A 155 10.19 -10.72 -25.81
N LYS A 156 11.38 -10.39 -26.34
CA LYS A 156 12.41 -9.54 -25.70
C LYS A 156 11.99 -8.06 -25.51
N THR A 157 10.78 -7.67 -25.90
CA THR A 157 10.29 -6.27 -25.74
C THR A 157 9.63 -5.99 -24.39
N ARG A 158 9.44 -7.01 -23.55
CA ARG A 158 8.86 -6.92 -22.19
C ARG A 158 9.96 -6.88 -21.13
N THR A 159 10.80 -5.85 -21.16
CA THR A 159 11.86 -5.65 -20.16
C THR A 159 11.29 -5.09 -18.85
N GLU A 160 12.02 -5.24 -17.74
CA GLU A 160 11.70 -4.56 -16.47
C GLU A 160 11.55 -3.04 -16.66
N GLU A 161 12.29 -2.45 -17.60
CA GLU A 161 12.17 -1.04 -17.97
C GLU A 161 10.80 -0.69 -18.60
N VAL A 162 10.27 -1.53 -19.48
CA VAL A 162 8.96 -1.32 -20.12
C VAL A 162 7.82 -1.65 -19.16
N CYS A 163 7.96 -2.74 -18.40
CA CYS A 163 6.92 -3.24 -17.49
C CYS A 163 6.87 -2.49 -16.15
N GLY A 164 8.01 -2.07 -15.62
CA GLY A 164 8.09 -1.24 -14.42
C GLY A 164 7.46 0.14 -14.65
N ARG A 165 7.64 0.72 -15.85
CA ARG A 165 6.91 1.93 -16.26
C ARG A 165 5.40 1.69 -16.42
N ALA A 166 5.00 0.47 -16.79
CA ALA A 166 3.59 0.11 -16.91
C ALA A 166 2.90 0.08 -15.53
N MET A 167 3.64 -0.22 -14.46
CA MET A 167 3.16 -0.19 -13.08
C MET A 167 3.57 1.08 -12.31
N ASP A 168 3.99 2.14 -13.01
CA ASP A 168 4.38 3.42 -12.40
C ASP A 168 3.16 4.26 -12.02
N PHE A 169 2.36 3.71 -11.12
CA PHE A 169 1.23 4.37 -10.49
C PHE A 169 1.18 4.06 -9.00
N GLN A 170 0.56 4.98 -8.27
CA GLN A 170 0.29 4.83 -6.85
C GLN A 170 -1.19 4.49 -6.67
N ILE A 171 -1.45 3.54 -5.78
CA ILE A 171 -2.78 3.36 -5.18
C ILE A 171 -2.80 4.23 -3.94
N VAL A 172 -3.71 5.19 -3.94
CA VAL A 172 -3.87 6.19 -2.89
C VAL A 172 -5.17 5.92 -2.14
N ASP A 173 -5.10 6.03 -0.82
CA ASP A 173 -6.23 5.90 0.08
C ASP A 173 -6.20 7.01 1.14
N LEU A 174 -7.32 7.13 1.84
CA LEU A 174 -7.42 7.93 3.05
C LEU A 174 -7.62 7.01 4.25
N VAL A 175 -6.94 7.30 5.36
CA VAL A 175 -7.05 6.57 6.63
C VAL A 175 -7.33 7.51 7.79
N GLU A 176 -8.03 7.02 8.80
CA GLU A 176 -8.36 7.77 10.01
C GLU A 176 -7.30 7.50 11.08
N VAL A 177 -6.79 8.57 11.71
CA VAL A 177 -5.86 8.47 12.83
C VAL A 177 -6.68 8.20 14.11
N PRO A 178 -6.55 7.03 14.75
CA PRO A 178 -7.34 6.72 15.94
C PRO A 178 -6.89 7.56 17.14
N GLU A 179 -7.68 7.51 18.21
CA GLU A 179 -7.33 8.12 19.49
C GLU A 179 -6.11 7.42 20.10
N LEU A 180 -4.93 7.99 19.84
CA LEU A 180 -3.63 7.49 20.29
C LEU A 180 -2.88 8.58 21.07
N PRO A 181 -2.04 8.21 22.05
CA PRO A 181 -1.12 9.17 22.67
C PRO A 181 -0.24 9.86 21.64
N ALA A 182 0.02 11.16 21.81
CA ALA A 182 0.98 11.86 20.98
C ALA A 182 2.38 11.25 21.14
N GLY A 183 3.14 11.18 20.05
CA GLY A 183 4.48 10.59 20.05
C GLY A 183 4.91 10.10 18.67
N ASP A 184 6.07 9.44 18.63
CA ASP A 184 6.60 8.84 17.43
C ASP A 184 6.06 7.41 17.25
N TYR A 185 5.58 7.12 16.04
CA TYR A 185 5.02 5.83 15.66
C TYR A 185 5.69 5.33 14.40
N VAL A 186 5.69 4.01 14.24
CA VAL A 186 5.95 3.34 12.97
C VAL A 186 4.60 3.04 12.33
N LEU A 187 4.40 3.50 11.11
CA LEU A 187 3.33 3.08 10.22
C LEU A 187 3.76 1.80 9.54
N SER A 188 2.89 0.79 9.54
CA SER A 188 3.05 -0.44 8.79
C SER A 188 1.99 -0.56 7.71
N PHE A 189 2.44 -0.68 6.47
CA PHE A 189 1.67 -1.23 5.37
C PHE A 189 1.85 -2.76 5.37
N ARG A 190 0.76 -3.50 5.25
CA ARG A 190 0.77 -4.96 5.02
C ARG A 190 -0.18 -5.32 3.90
N TRP A 191 0.29 -6.18 3.02
CA TRP A 191 -0.46 -6.72 1.91
C TRP A 191 -0.35 -8.25 1.92
N ASP A 192 -1.51 -8.90 1.99
CA ASP A 192 -1.65 -10.34 1.94
C ASP A 192 -2.14 -10.71 0.53
N CYS A 193 -1.31 -11.46 -0.20
CA CYS A 193 -1.57 -11.81 -1.59
C CYS A 193 -2.65 -12.91 -1.70
N GLU A 194 -3.52 -12.79 -2.70
CA GLU A 194 -4.55 -13.79 -2.98
C GLU A 194 -4.00 -14.98 -3.78
N GLN A 195 -3.12 -14.71 -4.74
CA GLN A 195 -2.70 -15.74 -5.71
C GLN A 195 -1.46 -16.52 -5.29
N THR A 196 -0.71 -16.00 -4.33
CA THR A 196 0.57 -16.59 -3.90
C THR A 196 0.67 -16.55 -2.39
N PRO A 197 1.38 -17.48 -1.74
CA PRO A 197 1.62 -17.47 -0.30
C PRO A 197 2.69 -16.43 0.07
N GLN A 198 2.43 -15.15 -0.22
CA GLN A 198 3.32 -14.04 0.01
C GLN A 198 2.63 -12.98 0.86
N ILE A 199 3.40 -12.39 1.77
CA ILE A 199 3.01 -11.21 2.53
C ILE A 199 4.09 -10.15 2.29
N TRP A 200 3.64 -8.96 1.90
CA TRP A 200 4.53 -7.82 1.67
C TRP A 200 4.28 -6.77 2.75
N THR A 201 5.35 -6.35 3.42
CA THR A 201 5.28 -5.33 4.46
C THR A 201 6.26 -4.21 4.20
N GLN A 202 5.81 -3.00 4.52
CA GLN A 202 6.65 -1.80 4.49
C GLN A 202 6.36 -0.96 5.73
N CYS A 203 7.33 -0.12 6.09
CA CYS A 203 7.17 0.80 7.20
C CYS A 203 7.59 2.23 6.83
N ALA A 204 7.02 3.18 7.56
CA ALA A 204 7.36 4.60 7.51
C ALA A 204 7.25 5.21 8.92
N ASP A 205 7.95 6.32 9.14
CA ASP A 205 7.91 7.03 10.42
C ASP A 205 6.87 8.14 10.40
N VAL A 206 6.02 8.19 11.43
CA VAL A 206 5.00 9.23 11.58
C VAL A 206 4.99 9.76 13.01
N ARG A 207 4.77 11.07 13.16
CA ARG A 207 4.59 11.71 14.47
C ARG A 207 3.12 11.98 14.69
N VAL A 208 2.52 11.29 15.66
CA VAL A 208 1.15 11.55 16.08
C VAL A 208 1.13 12.78 16.99
N THR A 209 0.34 13.78 16.66
CA THR A 209 0.20 15.02 17.44
C THR A 209 -1.19 15.09 18.10
N SER A 210 -1.32 15.89 19.14
CA SER A 210 -2.63 16.11 19.76
C SER A 210 -3.61 16.72 18.76
N ARG A 211 -4.92 16.52 18.98
CA ARG A 211 -5.95 17.24 18.21
C ARG A 211 -5.61 18.72 18.17
N ALA A 212 -5.68 19.32 16.98
CA ALA A 212 -5.67 20.77 16.88
C ALA A 212 -6.83 21.30 17.73
N ALA A 213 -6.54 22.07 18.78
CA ALA A 213 -7.59 22.74 19.51
C ALA A 213 -8.35 23.61 18.51
N LEU A 214 -9.64 23.35 18.32
CA LEU A 214 -10.52 24.31 17.65
C LEU A 214 -10.34 25.62 18.40
N ALA A 215 -9.74 26.62 17.75
CA ALA A 215 -9.69 27.97 18.29
C ALA A 215 -11.14 28.42 18.41
N VAL A 216 -11.71 28.28 19.62
CA VAL A 216 -12.98 28.90 19.96
C VAL A 216 -12.70 30.39 19.91
N SER A 217 -12.99 31.01 18.77
CA SER A 217 -13.13 32.46 18.71
C SER A 217 -14.35 32.79 19.54
N LEU A 218 -14.12 33.16 20.80
CA LEU A 218 -15.11 33.87 21.60
C LEU A 218 -15.34 35.20 20.90
N VAL A 219 -16.53 35.36 20.31
CA VAL A 219 -17.10 36.66 19.95
C VAL A 219 -17.88 37.16 21.15
#